data_AF-A0A9E4J5J2-F1
#
_entry.id   AF-A0A9E4J5J2-F1
#
_cell.length_a   1.000
_cell.length_b   1.000
_cell.length_c   1.000
_cell.angle_alpha   90.00
_cell.angle_beta   90.00
_cell.angle_gamma   90.00
#
_symmetry.space_group_name_H-M   'P 1'
#
loop_
_entity.id
_entity.type
_entity.pdbx_description
1 polymer ?
#
loop_
_entity_poly.entity_id
_entity_poly.type
_entity_poly.pdbx_seq_one_letter_code
_entity_poly.pdbx_strand_id
1 'polypeptide(L)'
;GGKSRASLPITLVERNQNCAYHGVVSFLFDGSSTSPAAFQVTQETCKYFKFDLWDAGPTRFVAGEAPDAGAVAAAYAAEVAARIPVRAIDQVRDDYPRSQVYAQSFAGGMDREHITAYGVAKDGVHYAGPVRPYPDQIRLPSYSTAKTAFAAVALMRLAQIHGEEFASLHLRDYLPKPPRGAWQSVTFEHLLDMATGHYWDPGDQEDEKDTTTELNFFVVENQNRKLRGALAFTTREPPGQRWVYHTTDTYLLTYAMTEYVGRLTGATKKKPADLLGFVADEVYIPLGLSAGALQPVRTDNRADGRPFGGFGMFWTPDDILKIA
;
A
#
# COMPACT_ATOMS: atom_id res chain seq x y z
N GLY A 1 -22.69 31.23 22.78
CA GLY A 1 -21.56 30.29 22.75
C GLY A 1 -21.14 30.11 21.31
N GLY A 2 -19.85 30.21 21.00
CA GLY A 2 -19.35 30.08 19.62
C GLY A 2 -19.26 28.61 19.19
N LYS A 3 -19.60 28.33 17.93
CA LYS A 3 -19.37 27.01 17.33
C LYS A 3 -17.87 26.80 17.07
N SER A 4 -17.36 25.61 17.35
CA SER A 4 -16.02 25.15 16.95
C SER A 4 -16.06 24.52 15.56
N ARG A 5 -14.91 24.44 14.87
CA ARG A 5 -14.79 23.79 13.55
C ARG A 5 -14.05 22.47 13.67
N ALA A 6 -14.64 21.41 13.13
CA ALA A 6 -13.95 20.16 12.85
C ALA A 6 -13.51 20.14 11.38
N SER A 7 -12.36 19.54 11.11
CA SER A 7 -11.84 19.34 9.75
C SER A 7 -11.02 18.05 9.72
N LEU A 8 -11.36 17.17 8.79
CA LEU A 8 -10.84 15.79 8.70
C LEU A 8 -10.36 15.53 7.28
N PRO A 9 -9.13 15.01 7.07
CA PRO A 9 -8.76 14.52 5.76
C PRO A 9 -9.56 13.26 5.41
N ILE A 10 -9.91 13.13 4.14
CA ILE A 10 -10.50 11.93 3.57
C ILE A 10 -9.69 11.48 2.37
N THR A 11 -9.72 10.18 2.08
CA THR A 11 -9.17 9.64 0.85
C THR A 11 -10.21 8.73 0.23
N LEU A 12 -10.64 9.06 -0.98
CA LEU A 12 -11.42 8.14 -1.81
C LEU A 12 -10.43 7.25 -2.56
N VAL A 13 -10.72 5.95 -2.63
CA VAL A 13 -9.89 4.98 -3.33
C VAL A 13 -10.70 4.38 -4.46
N GLU A 14 -10.13 4.34 -5.66
CA GLU A 14 -10.76 3.67 -6.79
C GLU A 14 -10.94 2.18 -6.48
N ARG A 15 -12.16 1.68 -6.66
CA ARG A 15 -12.50 0.29 -6.35
C ARG A 15 -11.63 -0.66 -7.18
N ASN A 16 -10.97 -1.61 -6.49
CA ASN A 16 -10.07 -2.62 -7.06
C ASN A 16 -8.80 -2.08 -7.73
N GLN A 17 -8.55 -0.79 -7.65
CA GLN A 17 -7.36 -0.15 -8.18
C GLN A 17 -6.61 0.55 -7.04
N ASN A 18 -5.46 1.15 -7.33
CA ASN A 18 -4.71 1.87 -6.32
C ASN A 18 -4.93 3.39 -6.35
N CYS A 19 -5.71 3.94 -7.27
CA CYS A 19 -5.85 5.39 -7.38
C CYS A 19 -6.46 6.01 -6.12
N ALA A 20 -5.87 7.10 -5.64
CA ALA A 20 -6.29 7.81 -4.43
C ALA A 20 -6.65 9.26 -4.77
N TYR A 21 -7.71 9.74 -4.15
CA TYR A 21 -8.22 11.10 -4.26
C TYR A 21 -8.35 11.70 -2.87
N HIS A 22 -7.55 12.73 -2.60
CA HIS A 22 -7.43 13.35 -1.29
C HIS A 22 -8.34 14.56 -1.17
N GLY A 23 -9.00 14.63 -0.03
CA GLY A 23 -9.94 15.68 0.25
C GLY A 23 -10.04 16.00 1.72
N VAL A 24 -10.94 16.94 2.04
CA VAL A 24 -11.20 17.39 3.39
C VAL A 24 -12.71 17.46 3.60
N VAL A 25 -13.17 17.00 4.76
CA VAL A 25 -14.53 17.22 5.26
C VAL A 25 -14.46 18.22 6.41
N SER A 26 -15.28 19.27 6.40
CA SER A 26 -15.35 20.25 7.50
C SER A 26 -16.78 20.63 7.87
N PHE A 27 -17.02 20.78 9.17
CA PHE A 27 -18.30 21.19 9.74
C PHE A 27 -18.10 21.96 11.04
N LEU A 28 -19.12 22.70 11.46
CA LEU A 28 -19.16 23.41 12.75
C LEU A 28 -19.92 22.58 13.79
N PHE A 29 -19.54 22.67 15.06
CA PHE A 29 -20.20 21.96 16.17
C PHE A 29 -20.18 22.78 17.48
N ASP A 30 -21.12 22.53 18.39
CA ASP A 30 -21.21 23.21 19.70
C ASP A 30 -21.61 22.28 20.86
N GLY A 31 -21.37 20.97 20.71
CA GLY A 31 -21.67 19.95 21.73
C GLY A 31 -23.14 19.56 21.83
N SER A 32 -24.05 20.24 21.10
CA SER A 32 -25.44 19.83 20.96
C SER A 32 -25.90 19.73 19.50
N SER A 33 -25.21 20.41 18.59
CA SER A 33 -25.54 20.41 17.16
C SER A 33 -24.31 20.41 16.26
N THR A 34 -24.53 20.10 14.98
CA THR A 34 -23.56 20.21 13.90
C THR A 34 -24.16 21.01 12.74
N SER A 35 -23.33 21.77 12.00
CA SER A 35 -23.72 22.30 10.70
C SER A 35 -23.70 21.20 9.65
N PRO A 36 -24.31 21.40 8.45
CA PRO A 36 -23.93 20.59 7.29
C PRO A 36 -22.42 20.51 7.13
N ALA A 37 -21.93 19.35 6.69
CA ALA A 37 -20.52 19.12 6.41
C ALA A 37 -20.26 19.42 4.94
N ALA A 38 -19.37 20.35 4.69
CA ALA A 38 -18.80 20.54 3.36
C ALA A 38 -17.70 19.51 3.16
N PHE A 39 -17.60 18.95 1.97
CA PHE A 39 -16.45 18.15 1.58
C PHE A 39 -15.93 18.60 0.21
N GLN A 40 -14.62 18.45 0.03
CA GLN A 40 -13.93 18.77 -1.21
C GLN A 40 -12.79 17.78 -1.43
N VAL A 41 -12.66 17.30 -2.66
CA VAL A 41 -11.59 16.43 -3.17
C VAL A 41 -11.02 17.14 -4.39
N THR A 42 -9.73 17.50 -4.33
CA THR A 42 -9.05 18.35 -5.34
C THR A 42 -7.61 17.93 -5.61
N GLN A 43 -7.26 16.73 -5.15
CA GLN A 43 -5.95 16.16 -5.38
C GLN A 43 -6.13 14.70 -5.73
N GLU A 44 -5.47 14.29 -6.80
CA GLU A 44 -5.46 12.92 -7.26
C GLU A 44 -4.05 12.45 -7.60
N THR A 45 -3.81 11.16 -7.38
CA THR A 45 -2.54 10.50 -7.69
C THR A 45 -2.62 9.62 -8.93
N CYS A 46 -3.75 9.67 -9.64
CA CYS A 46 -4.06 8.78 -10.76
C CYS A 46 -3.71 9.42 -12.10
N LYS A 47 -3.18 8.65 -13.05
CA LYS A 47 -2.88 9.15 -14.41
C LYS A 47 -4.13 9.26 -15.28
N TYR A 48 -5.02 8.28 -15.23
CA TYR A 48 -6.11 8.09 -16.20
C TYR A 48 -7.48 8.52 -15.69
N PHE A 49 -7.67 8.58 -14.37
CA PHE A 49 -8.97 8.89 -13.76
C PHE A 49 -8.80 10.09 -12.83
N LYS A 50 -9.14 11.29 -13.32
CA LYS A 50 -8.96 12.56 -12.61
C LYS A 50 -10.29 13.31 -12.52
N PHE A 51 -10.63 13.80 -11.34
CA PHE A 51 -11.83 14.61 -11.12
C PHE A 51 -11.70 15.40 -9.82
N ASP A 52 -12.32 16.57 -9.81
CA ASP A 52 -12.61 17.31 -8.59
C ASP A 52 -14.04 16.99 -8.14
N LEU A 53 -14.25 16.92 -6.82
CA LEU A 53 -15.56 16.70 -6.23
C LEU A 53 -15.76 17.65 -5.06
N TRP A 54 -16.90 18.32 -4.99
CA TRP A 54 -17.27 19.12 -3.84
C TRP A 54 -18.77 19.10 -3.65
N ASP A 55 -19.20 19.02 -2.40
CA ASP A 55 -20.62 19.14 -2.04
C ASP A 55 -20.75 19.47 -0.54
N ALA A 56 -21.98 19.69 -0.09
CA ALA A 56 -22.32 19.76 1.33
C ALA A 56 -23.48 18.83 1.68
N GLY A 57 -23.30 18.02 2.72
CA GLY A 57 -24.30 17.07 3.19
C GLY A 57 -24.81 17.38 4.60
N PRO A 58 -26.04 16.95 4.94
CA PRO A 58 -26.54 17.06 6.30
C PRO A 58 -25.68 16.21 7.25
N THR A 59 -25.52 16.68 8.49
CA THR A 59 -24.85 15.94 9.56
C THR A 59 -25.87 15.59 10.65
N ARG A 60 -25.58 14.53 11.40
CA ARG A 60 -26.36 14.15 12.58
C ARG A 60 -25.44 14.11 13.79
N PHE A 61 -25.68 14.98 14.75
CA PHE A 61 -25.05 14.89 16.06
C PHE A 61 -25.70 13.79 16.88
N VAL A 62 -24.88 12.93 17.49
CA VAL A 62 -25.30 11.94 18.47
C VAL A 62 -24.51 12.22 19.74
N ALA A 63 -25.20 12.60 20.80
CA ALA A 63 -24.57 12.84 22.09
C ALA A 63 -24.09 11.53 22.70
N GLY A 64 -22.89 11.54 23.29
CA GLY A 64 -22.31 10.40 23.96
C GLY A 64 -20.80 10.34 23.79
N GLU A 65 -20.17 9.39 24.47
CA GLU A 65 -18.77 9.05 24.26
C GLU A 65 -18.65 8.15 23.03
N ALA A 66 -17.72 8.46 22.13
CA ALA A 66 -17.44 7.56 21.01
C ALA A 66 -16.77 6.28 21.55
N PRO A 67 -17.21 5.08 21.13
CA PRO A 67 -16.52 3.86 21.48
C PRO A 67 -15.03 3.96 21.13
N ASP A 68 -14.18 3.45 22.02
CA ASP A 68 -12.73 3.41 21.86
C ASP A 68 -12.04 4.79 21.67
N ALA A 69 -12.72 5.90 21.97
CA ALA A 69 -12.17 7.25 21.79
C ALA A 69 -10.80 7.43 22.45
N GLY A 70 -10.64 6.94 23.68
CA GLY A 70 -9.37 6.99 24.40
C GLY A 70 -8.27 6.17 23.73
N ALA A 71 -8.60 4.98 23.19
CA ALA A 71 -7.65 4.13 22.49
C ALA A 71 -7.22 4.75 21.15
N VAL A 72 -8.17 5.31 20.38
CA VAL A 72 -7.89 6.02 19.12
C VAL A 72 -7.01 7.24 19.37
N ALA A 73 -7.31 8.04 20.40
CA ALA A 73 -6.51 9.21 20.75
C ALA A 73 -5.09 8.82 21.19
N ALA A 74 -4.96 7.77 22.01
CA ALA A 74 -3.66 7.27 22.45
C ALA A 74 -2.82 6.69 21.29
N ALA A 75 -3.44 5.92 20.40
CA ALA A 75 -2.79 5.37 19.21
C ALA A 75 -2.29 6.49 18.28
N TYR A 76 -3.12 7.51 18.04
CA TYR A 76 -2.71 8.67 17.23
C TYR A 76 -1.58 9.47 17.90
N ALA A 77 -1.64 9.68 19.22
CA ALA A 77 -0.57 10.36 19.93
C ALA A 77 0.75 9.59 19.87
N ALA A 78 0.71 8.26 19.99
CA ALA A 78 1.88 7.40 19.84
C ALA A 78 2.44 7.43 18.41
N GLU A 79 1.57 7.36 17.39
CA GLU A 79 1.97 7.51 15.98
C GLU A 79 2.70 8.85 15.77
N VAL A 80 2.09 9.97 16.18
CA VAL A 80 2.68 11.31 16.03
C VAL A 80 4.02 11.42 16.75
N ALA A 81 4.14 10.86 17.95
CA ALA A 81 5.39 10.87 18.70
C ALA A 81 6.51 10.02 18.04
N ALA A 82 6.13 9.03 17.22
CA ALA A 82 7.04 8.16 16.51
C ALA A 82 7.41 8.66 15.09
N ARG A 83 6.85 9.77 14.62
CA ARG A 83 7.14 10.31 13.28
C ARG A 83 8.58 10.81 13.19
N ILE A 84 9.19 10.61 12.03
CA ILE A 84 10.51 11.16 11.69
C ILE A 84 10.39 12.69 11.67
N PRO A 85 11.29 13.43 12.35
CA PRO A 85 11.32 14.88 12.29
C PRO A 85 11.36 15.41 10.86
N VAL A 86 10.48 16.36 10.55
CA VAL A 86 10.37 16.95 9.21
C VAL A 86 10.99 18.35 9.18
N ARG A 87 11.76 18.61 8.13
CA ARG A 87 12.34 19.91 7.78
C ARG A 87 11.96 20.28 6.36
N ALA A 88 11.97 21.56 6.01
CA ALA A 88 11.75 21.98 4.63
C ALA A 88 12.90 21.50 3.74
N ILE A 89 12.61 21.07 2.51
CA ILE A 89 13.61 20.51 1.59
C ILE A 89 14.82 21.43 1.40
N ASP A 90 14.62 22.75 1.38
CA ASP A 90 15.68 23.73 1.22
C ASP A 90 16.69 23.75 2.38
N GLN A 91 16.29 23.29 3.58
CA GLN A 91 17.17 23.23 4.76
C GLN A 91 18.26 22.16 4.63
N VAL A 92 18.13 21.20 3.71
CA VAL A 92 19.14 20.16 3.48
C VAL A 92 20.51 20.76 3.15
N ARG A 93 20.54 21.93 2.49
CA ARG A 93 21.78 22.63 2.13
C ARG A 93 22.43 23.26 3.36
N ASP A 94 21.63 23.80 4.27
CA ASP A 94 22.13 24.48 5.45
C ASP A 94 22.64 23.45 6.48
N ASP A 95 21.96 22.31 6.59
CA ASP A 95 22.37 21.18 7.44
C ASP A 95 23.55 20.39 6.86
N TYR A 96 23.67 20.32 5.52
CA TYR A 96 24.74 19.59 4.83
C TYR A 96 25.44 20.42 3.73
N PRO A 97 26.15 21.50 4.08
CA PRO A 97 26.71 22.46 3.11
C PRO A 97 27.78 21.86 2.20
N ARG A 98 28.41 20.74 2.61
CA ARG A 98 29.41 20.02 1.80
C ARG A 98 28.83 18.96 0.87
N SER A 99 27.54 18.66 0.97
CA SER A 99 26.92 17.57 0.21
C SER A 99 26.61 17.93 -1.25
N GLN A 100 26.61 19.23 -1.60
CA GLN A 100 26.17 19.73 -2.91
C GLN A 100 24.78 19.20 -3.31
N VAL A 101 23.93 18.90 -2.32
CA VAL A 101 22.54 18.48 -2.53
C VAL A 101 21.69 19.74 -2.68
N TYR A 102 21.02 19.86 -3.82
CA TYR A 102 20.13 20.98 -4.13
C TYR A 102 18.68 20.50 -4.12
N ALA A 103 17.81 21.21 -3.39
CA ALA A 103 16.39 20.87 -3.29
C ALA A 103 15.71 20.72 -4.66
N GLN A 104 16.13 21.54 -5.63
CA GLN A 104 15.62 21.53 -7.00
C GLN A 104 15.91 20.20 -7.73
N SER A 105 16.90 19.42 -7.29
CA SER A 105 17.27 18.15 -7.91
C SER A 105 16.27 17.03 -7.61
N PHE A 106 15.59 17.04 -6.45
CA PHE A 106 14.68 15.95 -6.05
C PHE A 106 13.37 15.91 -6.83
N ALA A 107 13.00 17.02 -7.48
CA ALA A 107 11.84 17.15 -8.35
C ALA A 107 12.23 17.50 -9.79
N GLY A 108 13.52 17.42 -10.13
CA GLY A 108 14.04 17.81 -11.43
C GLY A 108 13.53 16.91 -12.54
N GLY A 109 13.07 17.50 -13.65
CA GLY A 109 12.57 16.76 -14.82
C GLY A 109 11.13 16.26 -14.71
N MET A 110 10.46 16.50 -13.59
CA MET A 110 9.02 16.23 -13.41
C MET A 110 8.20 17.51 -13.54
N ASP A 111 6.99 17.39 -14.10
CA ASP A 111 6.03 18.50 -14.05
C ASP A 111 5.57 18.70 -12.60
N ARG A 112 5.75 19.91 -12.09
CA ARG A 112 5.39 20.26 -10.71
C ARG A 112 3.91 20.06 -10.42
N GLU A 113 3.04 20.19 -11.42
CA GLU A 113 1.61 19.98 -11.27
C GLU A 113 1.26 18.51 -10.96
N HIS A 114 2.16 17.57 -11.29
CA HIS A 114 1.96 16.13 -11.07
C HIS A 114 2.68 15.60 -9.82
N ILE A 115 3.43 16.45 -9.12
CA ILE A 115 4.12 16.06 -7.89
C ILE A 115 3.16 16.18 -6.70
N THR A 116 2.88 15.04 -6.10
CA THR A 116 2.01 14.93 -4.92
C THR A 116 2.79 15.18 -3.64
N ALA A 117 3.95 14.53 -3.51
CA ALA A 117 4.93 14.69 -2.43
C ALA A 117 6.32 14.34 -2.97
N TYR A 118 7.36 14.94 -2.40
CA TYR A 118 8.76 14.60 -2.66
C TYR A 118 9.62 15.00 -1.46
N GLY A 119 10.77 14.36 -1.32
CA GLY A 119 11.68 14.64 -0.21
C GLY A 119 12.91 13.73 -0.21
N VAL A 120 13.76 13.92 0.79
CA VAL A 120 14.91 13.07 1.08
C VAL A 120 15.03 12.87 2.59
N ALA A 121 15.34 11.66 3.03
CA ALA A 121 15.68 11.40 4.42
C ALA A 121 17.20 11.32 4.59
N LYS A 122 17.71 11.93 5.65
CA LYS A 122 19.11 11.83 6.02
C LYS A 122 19.30 12.03 7.53
N ASP A 123 20.06 11.12 8.14
CA ASP A 123 20.41 11.13 9.57
C ASP A 123 19.18 11.32 10.48
N GLY A 124 18.11 10.59 10.18
CA GLY A 124 16.86 10.62 10.96
C GLY A 124 16.00 11.87 10.77
N VAL A 125 16.24 12.66 9.72
CA VAL A 125 15.41 13.84 9.37
C VAL A 125 14.86 13.67 7.96
N HIS A 126 13.56 13.89 7.79
CA HIS A 126 12.91 13.99 6.49
C HIS A 126 12.89 15.45 6.02
N TYR A 127 13.61 15.73 4.95
CA TYR A 127 13.57 17.01 4.24
C TYR A 127 12.50 16.93 3.16
N ALA A 128 11.36 17.59 3.38
CA ALA A 128 10.17 17.47 2.55
C ALA A 128 9.91 18.73 1.71
N GLY A 129 9.42 18.52 0.49
CA GLY A 129 8.93 19.60 -0.37
C GLY A 129 7.74 20.38 0.22
N PRO A 130 7.28 21.45 -0.45
CA PRO A 130 6.13 22.23 0.01
C PRO A 130 4.92 21.34 0.25
N VAL A 131 4.23 21.64 1.35
CA VAL A 131 3.16 20.82 1.89
C VAL A 131 1.80 21.16 1.31
N ARG A 132 0.99 20.13 1.10
CA ARG A 132 -0.45 20.25 0.86
C ARG A 132 -1.19 20.20 2.20
N PRO A 133 -2.49 20.52 2.27
CA PRO A 133 -3.25 20.33 3.51
C PRO A 133 -3.10 18.90 4.04
N TYR A 134 -2.88 18.76 5.35
CA TYR A 134 -2.67 17.46 6.02
C TYR A 134 -1.53 16.61 5.41
N PRO A 135 -0.32 17.17 5.23
CA PRO A 135 0.77 16.50 4.51
C PRO A 135 1.23 15.23 5.22
N ASP A 136 1.18 15.20 6.55
CA ASP A 136 1.60 14.07 7.37
C ASP A 136 0.52 12.98 7.51
N GLN A 137 -0.64 13.18 6.87
CA GLN A 137 -1.77 12.24 6.90
C GLN A 137 -2.22 11.86 5.47
N ILE A 138 -1.52 12.34 4.44
CA ILE A 138 -1.81 12.00 3.05
C ILE A 138 -1.58 10.51 2.81
N ARG A 139 -2.50 9.87 2.08
CA ARG A 139 -2.40 8.46 1.72
C ARG A 139 -1.91 8.29 0.29
N LEU A 140 -0.60 8.25 0.09
CA LEU A 140 -0.03 8.01 -1.23
C LEU A 140 -0.27 6.56 -1.64
N PRO A 141 -0.81 6.30 -2.84
CA PRO A 141 -0.98 4.93 -3.29
C PRO A 141 0.39 4.30 -3.53
N SER A 142 0.55 3.05 -3.11
CA SER A 142 1.83 2.37 -3.26
C SER A 142 2.21 2.16 -4.71
N TYR A 143 1.23 1.89 -5.57
CA TYR A 143 1.46 1.18 -6.83
C TYR A 143 2.44 0.03 -6.56
N SER A 144 3.46 -0.12 -7.39
CA SER A 144 4.45 -1.18 -7.28
C SER A 144 5.39 -1.10 -6.07
N THR A 145 5.42 0.01 -5.31
CA THR A 145 6.21 0.03 -4.07
C THR A 145 5.72 -1.00 -3.06
N ALA A 146 4.47 -1.48 -3.16
CA ALA A 146 3.97 -2.59 -2.34
C ALA A 146 4.76 -3.89 -2.53
N LYS A 147 5.34 -4.12 -3.71
CA LYS A 147 6.15 -5.31 -3.99
C LYS A 147 7.34 -5.40 -3.03
N THR A 148 8.04 -4.29 -2.85
CA THR A 148 9.18 -4.21 -1.95
C THR A 148 8.73 -3.97 -0.51
N ALA A 149 7.92 -2.94 -0.28
CA ALA A 149 7.57 -2.46 1.06
C ALA A 149 6.63 -3.41 1.81
N PHE A 150 5.90 -4.29 1.12
CA PHE A 150 5.01 -5.28 1.72
C PHE A 150 5.39 -6.72 1.38
N ALA A 151 5.38 -7.12 0.09
CA ALA A 151 5.59 -8.52 -0.24
C ALA A 151 7.02 -9.02 0.09
N ALA A 152 8.05 -8.24 -0.25
CA ALA A 152 9.43 -8.58 0.09
C ALA A 152 9.68 -8.51 1.60
N VAL A 153 9.17 -7.49 2.30
CA VAL A 153 9.24 -7.40 3.77
C VAL A 153 8.59 -8.62 4.43
N ALA A 154 7.44 -9.07 3.95
CA ALA A 154 6.78 -10.28 4.45
C ALA A 154 7.65 -11.53 4.28
N LEU A 155 8.22 -11.73 3.09
CA LEU A 155 9.10 -12.87 2.83
C LEU A 155 10.35 -12.81 3.70
N MET A 156 11.01 -11.65 3.79
CA MET A 156 12.20 -11.46 4.62
C MET A 156 11.89 -11.75 6.09
N ARG A 157 10.75 -11.28 6.62
CA ARG A 157 10.37 -11.55 8.01
C ARG A 157 10.08 -13.03 8.25
N LEU A 158 9.40 -13.70 7.33
CA LEU A 158 9.15 -15.14 7.43
C LEU A 158 10.44 -15.95 7.35
N ALA A 159 11.36 -15.58 6.45
CA ALA A 159 12.68 -16.21 6.34
C ALA A 159 13.53 -16.00 7.61
N GLN A 160 13.47 -14.82 8.24
CA GLN A 160 14.15 -14.59 9.53
C GLN A 160 13.66 -15.52 10.65
N ILE A 161 12.36 -15.86 10.66
CA ILE A 161 11.74 -16.70 11.69
C ILE A 161 11.92 -18.20 11.39
N HIS A 162 11.89 -18.57 10.11
CA HIS A 162 11.77 -19.98 9.68
C HIS A 162 12.97 -20.53 8.92
N GLY A 163 14.00 -19.71 8.67
CA GLY A 163 15.16 -20.07 7.86
C GLY A 163 15.07 -19.58 6.42
N GLU A 164 16.23 -19.36 5.79
CA GLU A 164 16.34 -18.83 4.42
C GLU A 164 15.72 -19.78 3.38
N GLU A 165 15.64 -21.09 3.67
CA GLU A 165 14.97 -22.08 2.83
C GLU A 165 13.47 -21.81 2.65
N PHE A 166 12.88 -20.93 3.47
CA PHE A 166 11.53 -20.43 3.27
C PHE A 166 11.31 -19.88 1.85
N ALA A 167 12.30 -19.19 1.29
CA ALA A 167 12.23 -18.65 -0.08
C ALA A 167 12.21 -19.77 -1.15
N SER A 168 12.74 -20.96 -0.83
CA SER A 168 12.76 -22.12 -1.73
C SER A 168 11.47 -22.96 -1.70
N LEU A 169 10.48 -22.58 -0.88
CA LEU A 169 9.18 -23.26 -0.85
C LEU A 169 8.48 -23.15 -2.22
N HIS A 170 7.84 -24.24 -2.63
CA HIS A 170 7.18 -24.30 -3.94
C HIS A 170 5.78 -23.71 -3.88
N LEU A 171 5.45 -22.85 -4.85
CA LEU A 171 4.12 -22.23 -5.00
C LEU A 171 2.99 -23.28 -5.00
N ARG A 172 3.21 -24.42 -5.66
CA ARG A 172 2.19 -25.48 -5.83
C ARG A 172 1.62 -25.98 -4.51
N ASP A 173 2.40 -25.92 -3.43
CA ASP A 173 2.03 -26.46 -2.13
C ASP A 173 1.12 -25.51 -1.34
N TYR A 174 0.93 -24.27 -1.84
CA TYR A 174 0.18 -23.19 -1.20
C TYR A 174 -0.93 -22.65 -2.09
N LEU A 175 -1.34 -23.41 -3.11
CA LEU A 175 -2.48 -23.09 -3.95
C LEU A 175 -3.68 -23.98 -3.61
N PRO A 176 -4.93 -23.47 -3.76
CA PRO A 176 -6.14 -24.25 -3.45
C PRO A 176 -6.27 -25.49 -4.36
N LYS A 177 -5.65 -25.43 -5.55
CA LYS A 177 -5.44 -26.55 -6.44
C LYS A 177 -4.00 -26.46 -6.96
N PRO A 178 -3.17 -27.50 -6.80
CA PRO A 178 -1.84 -27.50 -7.36
C PRO A 178 -1.87 -27.24 -8.87
N PRO A 179 -1.04 -26.33 -9.39
CA PRO A 179 -0.96 -26.06 -10.81
C PRO A 179 -0.36 -27.27 -11.53
N ARG A 180 -0.73 -27.46 -12.80
CA ARG A 180 -0.18 -28.51 -13.65
C ARG A 180 1.02 -27.97 -14.45
N GLY A 181 1.86 -28.86 -14.94
CA GLY A 181 2.96 -28.50 -15.84
C GLY A 181 4.08 -27.71 -15.14
N ALA A 182 4.71 -26.80 -15.88
CA ALA A 182 5.95 -26.15 -15.44
C ALA A 182 5.79 -25.13 -14.29
N TRP A 183 4.56 -24.78 -13.89
CA TRP A 183 4.32 -24.04 -12.65
C TRP A 183 4.69 -24.84 -11.38
N GLN A 184 4.86 -26.16 -11.49
CA GLN A 184 5.18 -27.02 -10.35
C GLN A 184 6.56 -26.76 -9.73
N SER A 185 7.52 -26.20 -10.48
CA SER A 185 8.88 -25.91 -10.01
C SER A 185 9.08 -24.46 -9.59
N VAL A 186 8.04 -23.62 -9.67
CA VAL A 186 8.12 -22.21 -9.24
C VAL A 186 8.17 -22.15 -7.71
N THR A 187 9.12 -21.38 -7.19
CA THR A 187 9.35 -21.17 -5.75
C THR A 187 8.91 -19.77 -5.34
N PHE A 188 8.93 -19.47 -4.04
CA PHE A 188 8.67 -18.12 -3.55
C PHE A 188 9.73 -17.12 -4.03
N GLU A 189 11.00 -17.53 -4.06
CA GLU A 189 12.11 -16.75 -4.61
C GLU A 189 11.89 -16.42 -6.09
N HIS A 190 11.51 -17.41 -6.91
CA HIS A 190 11.19 -17.16 -8.32
C HIS A 190 10.06 -16.13 -8.51
N LEU A 191 9.07 -16.10 -7.61
CA LEU A 191 7.99 -15.10 -7.65
C LEU A 191 8.46 -13.72 -7.16
N LEU A 192 9.30 -13.68 -6.12
CA LEU A 192 9.89 -12.44 -5.59
C LEU A 192 10.74 -11.76 -6.67
N ASP A 193 11.55 -12.55 -7.36
CA ASP A 193 12.45 -12.11 -8.42
C ASP A 193 11.76 -11.93 -9.77
N MET A 194 10.46 -12.21 -9.87
CA MET A 194 9.71 -12.21 -11.14
C MET A 194 10.43 -12.99 -12.24
N ALA A 195 10.98 -14.15 -11.85
CA ALA A 195 11.76 -15.03 -12.70
C ALA A 195 11.09 -16.40 -12.81
N THR A 196 9.78 -16.42 -13.00
CA THR A 196 8.99 -17.67 -13.01
C THR A 196 9.18 -18.51 -14.27
N GLY A 197 9.64 -17.91 -15.37
CA GLY A 197 9.75 -18.56 -16.68
C GLY A 197 8.42 -18.68 -17.43
N HIS A 198 7.34 -18.05 -16.92
CA HIS A 198 6.03 -18.00 -17.56
C HIS A 198 5.69 -16.57 -17.97
N TYR A 199 5.63 -16.31 -19.28
CA TYR A 199 5.32 -14.97 -19.82
C TYR A 199 4.86 -15.07 -21.28
N TRP A 200 4.14 -14.07 -21.76
CA TRP A 200 3.82 -13.98 -23.19
C TRP A 200 4.90 -13.19 -23.93
N ASP A 201 5.29 -12.04 -23.39
CA ASP A 201 6.32 -11.13 -23.91
C ASP A 201 7.29 -10.69 -22.79
N PRO A 202 8.62 -10.88 -22.96
CA PRO A 202 9.60 -10.50 -21.95
C PRO A 202 10.00 -9.01 -21.99
N GLY A 203 9.41 -8.20 -22.88
CA GLY A 203 9.65 -6.77 -22.97
C GLY A 203 9.25 -6.01 -21.70
N ASP A 204 9.80 -4.81 -21.52
CA ASP A 204 9.56 -3.98 -20.32
C ASP A 204 8.06 -3.73 -20.10
N GLN A 205 7.50 -4.42 -19.09
CA GLN A 205 6.09 -4.35 -18.70
C GLN A 205 5.10 -4.71 -19.83
N GLU A 206 5.52 -5.44 -20.87
CA GLU A 206 4.64 -5.76 -21.99
C GLU A 206 3.46 -6.63 -21.55
N ASP A 207 3.70 -7.64 -20.73
CA ASP A 207 2.64 -8.48 -20.15
C ASP A 207 1.72 -7.70 -19.19
N GLU A 208 2.18 -6.63 -18.54
CA GLU A 208 1.33 -5.75 -17.70
C GLU A 208 0.40 -4.88 -18.54
N LYS A 209 0.84 -4.49 -19.74
CA LYS A 209 0.08 -3.68 -20.70
C LYS A 209 -0.91 -4.50 -21.52
N ASP A 210 -0.78 -5.84 -21.50
CA ASP A 210 -1.64 -6.72 -22.27
C ASP A 210 -3.10 -6.66 -21.77
N THR A 211 -4.04 -6.56 -22.71
CA THR A 211 -5.48 -6.45 -22.41
C THR A 211 -6.01 -7.70 -21.69
N THR A 212 -5.41 -8.86 -21.92
CA THR A 212 -5.76 -10.11 -21.22
C THR A 212 -5.38 -10.02 -19.75
N THR A 213 -4.20 -9.46 -19.42
CA THR A 213 -3.77 -9.22 -18.04
C THR A 213 -4.68 -8.20 -17.36
N GLU A 214 -4.98 -7.09 -18.05
CA GLU A 214 -5.90 -6.06 -17.55
C GLU A 214 -7.26 -6.67 -17.16
N LEU A 215 -7.90 -7.39 -18.10
CA LEU A 215 -9.26 -7.90 -17.94
C LEU A 215 -9.36 -9.13 -17.01
N ASN A 216 -8.28 -9.90 -16.84
CA ASN A 216 -8.30 -11.13 -16.04
C ASN A 216 -7.57 -11.02 -14.70
N PHE A 217 -6.80 -9.96 -14.46
CA PHE A 217 -6.09 -9.75 -13.22
C PHE A 217 -6.32 -8.37 -12.60
N PHE A 218 -6.07 -7.26 -13.31
CA PHE A 218 -6.09 -5.92 -12.68
C PHE A 218 -7.50 -5.49 -12.28
N VAL A 219 -8.46 -5.50 -13.20
CA VAL A 219 -9.85 -5.08 -12.92
C VAL A 219 -10.66 -6.12 -12.14
N VAL A 220 -10.08 -7.29 -11.89
CA VAL A 220 -10.78 -8.44 -11.30
C VAL A 220 -10.80 -8.32 -9.77
N GLU A 221 -12.00 -8.24 -9.22
CA GLU A 221 -12.21 -8.23 -7.77
C GLU A 221 -12.09 -9.63 -7.16
N ASN A 222 -12.68 -10.64 -7.82
CA ASN A 222 -12.84 -11.97 -7.24
C ASN A 222 -11.51 -12.73 -7.11
N GLN A 223 -11.21 -13.21 -5.90
CA GLN A 223 -9.95 -13.92 -5.61
C GLN A 223 -9.66 -15.08 -6.57
N ASN A 224 -10.65 -15.94 -6.82
CA ASN A 224 -10.46 -17.13 -7.66
C ASN A 224 -10.22 -16.76 -9.12
N ARG A 225 -10.84 -15.69 -9.62
CA ARG A 225 -10.58 -15.18 -10.96
C ARG A 225 -9.20 -14.54 -11.05
N LYS A 226 -8.82 -13.70 -10.07
CA LYS A 226 -7.49 -13.05 -10.02
C LYS A 226 -6.37 -14.09 -9.95
N LEU A 227 -6.54 -15.15 -9.16
CA LEU A 227 -5.61 -16.28 -9.10
C LEU A 227 -5.47 -17.01 -10.45
N ARG A 228 -6.58 -17.22 -11.17
CA ARG A 228 -6.52 -17.81 -12.52
C ARG A 228 -5.81 -16.90 -13.53
N GLY A 229 -6.07 -15.60 -13.48
CA GLY A 229 -5.39 -14.61 -14.31
C GLY A 229 -3.88 -14.62 -14.07
N ALA A 230 -3.46 -14.66 -12.81
CA ALA A 230 -2.05 -14.70 -12.45
C ALA A 230 -1.32 -15.98 -12.90
N LEU A 231 -2.03 -17.09 -13.13
CA LEU A 231 -1.47 -18.36 -13.60
C LEU A 231 -1.66 -18.59 -15.12
N ALA A 232 -2.12 -17.57 -15.87
CA ALA A 232 -2.51 -17.73 -17.27
C ALA A 232 -1.33 -17.70 -18.27
N PHE A 233 -0.14 -17.27 -17.82
CA PHE A 233 1.04 -17.15 -18.68
C PHE A 233 1.55 -18.49 -19.16
N THR A 234 2.07 -18.51 -20.39
CA THR A 234 2.62 -19.72 -21.00
C THR A 234 4.05 -19.95 -20.54
N THR A 235 4.41 -21.22 -20.36
CA THR A 235 5.79 -21.60 -20.07
C THR A 235 6.69 -21.31 -21.27
N ARG A 236 7.78 -20.57 -21.04
CA ARG A 236 8.78 -20.25 -22.07
C ARG A 236 10.14 -20.85 -21.76
N GLU A 237 10.49 -20.92 -20.49
CA GLU A 237 11.78 -21.42 -20.02
C GLU A 237 11.66 -21.92 -18.57
N PRO A 238 12.67 -22.63 -18.04
CA PRO A 238 12.70 -22.97 -16.61
C PRO A 238 12.66 -21.72 -15.71
N PRO A 239 12.12 -21.81 -14.49
CA PRO A 239 12.23 -20.73 -13.51
C PRO A 239 13.69 -20.36 -13.20
N GLY A 240 13.92 -19.11 -12.81
CA GLY A 240 15.22 -18.55 -12.44
C GLY A 240 16.10 -18.09 -13.60
N GLN A 241 15.63 -18.15 -14.85
CA GLN A 241 16.45 -17.85 -16.04
C GLN A 241 16.40 -16.38 -16.47
N ARG A 242 15.25 -15.72 -16.38
CA ARG A 242 15.03 -14.35 -16.83
C ARG A 242 14.08 -13.62 -15.90
N TRP A 243 14.41 -12.38 -15.59
CA TRP A 243 13.50 -11.42 -14.97
C TRP A 243 12.50 -10.90 -16.02
N VAL A 244 11.21 -11.05 -15.75
CA VAL A 244 10.11 -10.48 -16.54
C VAL A 244 9.16 -9.77 -15.59
N TYR A 245 8.97 -8.47 -15.74
CA TYR A 245 8.22 -7.69 -14.77
C TYR A 245 6.74 -8.10 -14.71
N HIS A 246 6.31 -8.67 -13.57
CA HIS A 246 4.96 -9.16 -13.33
C HIS A 246 4.43 -8.82 -11.93
N THR A 247 3.35 -8.05 -11.88
CA THR A 247 2.54 -7.82 -10.68
C THR A 247 1.79 -9.09 -10.25
N THR A 248 1.47 -9.96 -11.21
CA THR A 248 0.85 -11.27 -10.99
C THR A 248 1.70 -12.18 -10.13
N ASP A 249 3.02 -12.18 -10.33
CA ASP A 249 3.98 -12.98 -9.56
C ASP A 249 3.98 -12.56 -8.08
N THR A 250 3.98 -11.25 -7.82
CA THR A 250 3.87 -10.73 -6.45
C THR A 250 2.54 -11.11 -5.79
N TYR A 251 1.43 -11.09 -6.53
CA TYR A 251 0.13 -11.54 -5.99
C TYR A 251 0.13 -13.03 -5.64
N LEU A 252 0.73 -13.87 -6.48
CA LEU A 252 0.90 -15.30 -6.19
C LEU A 252 1.76 -15.51 -4.94
N LEU A 253 2.81 -14.71 -4.79
CA LEU A 253 3.67 -14.76 -3.61
C LEU A 253 2.91 -14.39 -2.33
N THR A 254 2.19 -13.27 -2.31
CA THR A 254 1.42 -12.88 -1.12
C THR A 254 0.28 -13.84 -0.83
N TYR A 255 -0.37 -14.40 -1.86
CA TYR A 255 -1.34 -15.47 -1.70
C TYR A 255 -0.71 -16.66 -0.96
N ALA A 256 0.42 -17.17 -1.47
CA ALA A 256 1.08 -18.35 -0.93
C ALA A 256 1.61 -18.13 0.50
N MET A 257 2.20 -16.96 0.79
CA MET A 257 2.63 -16.61 2.14
C MET A 257 1.43 -16.47 3.09
N THR A 258 0.27 -16.01 2.62
CA THR A 258 -0.94 -15.98 3.45
C THR A 258 -1.39 -17.40 3.83
N GLU A 259 -1.32 -18.36 2.90
CA GLU A 259 -1.61 -19.76 3.18
C GLU A 259 -0.58 -20.36 4.16
N TYR A 260 0.70 -20.02 4.02
CA TYR A 260 1.74 -20.43 4.96
C TYR A 260 1.45 -19.91 6.38
N VAL A 261 1.20 -18.60 6.52
CA VAL A 261 0.82 -17.99 7.81
C VAL A 261 -0.43 -18.66 8.37
N GLY A 262 -1.38 -19.06 7.52
CA GLY A 262 -2.56 -19.81 7.96
C GLY A 262 -2.24 -21.18 8.53
N ARG A 263 -1.27 -21.92 7.98
CA ARG A 263 -0.81 -23.18 8.57
C ARG A 263 -0.11 -22.95 9.90
N LEU A 264 0.72 -21.92 9.99
CA LEU A 264 1.45 -21.55 11.20
C LEU A 264 0.50 -21.19 12.35
N THR A 265 -0.55 -20.44 12.05
CA THR A 265 -1.47 -19.87 13.06
C THR A 265 -2.72 -20.72 13.30
N GLY A 266 -2.88 -21.85 12.61
CA GLY A 266 -4.08 -22.68 12.69
C GLY A 266 -5.34 -21.97 12.18
N ALA A 267 -5.21 -21.18 11.11
CA ALA A 267 -6.31 -20.40 10.55
C ALA A 267 -7.50 -21.28 10.15
N THR A 268 -8.69 -20.71 10.30
CA THR A 268 -9.96 -21.38 9.96
C THR A 268 -10.81 -20.47 9.09
N LYS A 269 -11.91 -20.99 8.51
CA LYS A 269 -12.86 -20.15 7.77
C LYS A 269 -13.46 -19.00 8.60
N LYS A 270 -13.53 -19.15 9.93
CA LYS A 270 -14.04 -18.11 10.83
C LYS A 270 -12.97 -17.10 11.26
N LYS A 271 -11.69 -17.50 11.21
CA LYS A 271 -10.52 -16.69 11.53
C LYS A 271 -9.47 -16.95 10.44
N PRO A 272 -9.66 -16.38 9.23
CA PRO A 272 -8.73 -16.58 8.14
C PRO A 272 -7.39 -15.91 8.48
N ALA A 273 -6.32 -16.44 7.92
CA ALA A 273 -5.02 -15.81 8.00
C ALA A 273 -5.02 -14.50 7.20
N ASP A 274 -4.29 -13.52 7.72
CA ASP A 274 -4.01 -12.27 7.02
C ASP A 274 -2.51 -12.00 7.02
N LEU A 275 -1.91 -12.01 5.83
CA LEU A 275 -0.49 -11.72 5.68
C LEU A 275 -0.18 -10.28 6.08
N LEU A 276 -1.06 -9.32 5.78
CA LEU A 276 -0.83 -7.95 6.23
C LEU A 276 -0.92 -7.85 7.75
N GLY A 277 -1.89 -8.51 8.39
CA GLY A 277 -1.95 -8.60 9.85
C GLY A 277 -0.64 -9.15 10.45
N PHE A 278 -0.10 -10.23 9.88
CA PHE A 278 1.21 -10.77 10.30
C PHE A 278 2.34 -9.74 10.16
N VAL A 279 2.47 -9.07 9.01
CA VAL A 279 3.51 -8.04 8.81
C VAL A 279 3.27 -6.82 9.70
N ALA A 280 2.01 -6.47 9.95
CA ALA A 280 1.63 -5.38 10.81
C ALA A 280 2.14 -5.61 12.23
N ASP A 281 1.84 -6.78 12.80
CA ASP A 281 2.24 -7.13 14.16
C ASP A 281 3.76 -7.29 14.28
N GLU A 282 4.40 -7.93 13.30
CA GLU A 282 5.82 -8.30 13.36
C GLU A 282 6.78 -7.17 12.95
N VAL A 283 6.31 -6.22 12.15
CA VAL A 283 7.19 -5.21 11.52
C VAL A 283 6.61 -3.80 11.62
N TYR A 284 5.41 -3.56 11.08
CA TYR A 284 4.94 -2.18 10.88
C TYR A 284 4.54 -1.44 12.16
N ILE A 285 3.84 -2.11 13.08
CA ILE A 285 3.47 -1.53 14.37
C ILE A 285 4.73 -1.27 15.21
N PRO A 286 5.69 -2.21 15.34
CA PRO A 286 6.98 -1.94 15.99
C PRO A 286 7.77 -0.78 15.38
N LEU A 287 7.72 -0.59 14.06
CA LEU A 287 8.33 0.54 13.36
C LEU A 287 7.55 1.86 13.51
N GLY A 288 6.34 1.81 14.08
CA GLY A 288 5.50 2.98 14.30
C GLY A 288 4.89 3.54 13.01
N LEU A 289 4.54 2.68 12.05
CA LEU A 289 3.80 3.11 10.85
C LEU A 289 2.38 3.59 11.20
N SER A 290 1.85 4.45 10.36
CA SER A 290 0.51 5.02 10.46
C SER A 290 -0.57 3.95 10.33
N ALA A 291 -1.74 4.21 10.93
CA ALA A 291 -2.90 3.35 10.78
C ALA A 291 -3.34 3.20 9.30
N GLY A 292 -3.03 4.20 8.45
CA GLY A 292 -3.29 4.17 7.02
C GLY A 292 -2.48 3.11 6.27
N ALA A 293 -1.27 2.80 6.72
CA ALA A 293 -0.43 1.73 6.15
C ALA A 293 -1.02 0.33 6.33
N LEU A 294 -1.94 0.18 7.29
CA LEU A 294 -2.55 -1.11 7.68
C LEU A 294 -3.88 -1.39 6.94
N GLN A 295 -4.24 -0.56 5.96
CA GLN A 295 -5.51 -0.64 5.24
C GLN A 295 -5.27 -0.82 3.73
N PRO A 296 -5.17 -2.07 3.25
CA PRO A 296 -4.86 -2.36 1.85
C PRO A 296 -6.15 -2.51 1.02
N VAL A 297 -5.99 -2.50 -0.29
CA VAL A 297 -6.99 -3.05 -1.23
C VAL A 297 -6.92 -4.57 -1.18
N ARG A 298 -8.09 -5.21 -1.16
CA ARG A 298 -8.24 -6.66 -0.98
C ARG A 298 -9.16 -7.26 -2.04
N THR A 299 -8.96 -8.54 -2.32
CA THR A 299 -9.89 -9.31 -3.16
C THR A 299 -11.30 -9.29 -2.59
N ASP A 300 -12.30 -9.41 -3.47
CA ASP A 300 -13.72 -9.43 -3.13
C ASP A 300 -14.21 -8.15 -2.41
N ASN A 301 -13.38 -7.09 -2.36
CA ASN A 301 -13.57 -5.86 -1.59
C ASN A 301 -14.03 -6.14 -0.14
N ARG A 302 -13.41 -7.14 0.49
CA ARG A 302 -13.76 -7.61 1.83
C ARG A 302 -12.60 -7.48 2.80
N ALA A 303 -12.92 -7.26 4.07
CA ALA A 303 -11.94 -7.19 5.15
C ALA A 303 -11.12 -8.49 5.29
N ASP A 304 -11.73 -9.65 5.01
CA ASP A 304 -11.08 -10.96 5.01
C ASP A 304 -10.54 -11.39 3.63
N GLY A 305 -10.58 -10.49 2.64
CA GLY A 305 -9.99 -10.72 1.32
C GLY A 305 -8.45 -10.71 1.35
N ARG A 306 -7.84 -11.27 0.32
CA ARG A 306 -6.38 -11.33 0.19
C ARG A 306 -5.84 -9.95 -0.22
N PRO A 307 -4.81 -9.41 0.47
CA PRO A 307 -4.16 -8.19 0.02
C PRO A 307 -3.45 -8.45 -1.30
N PHE A 308 -3.48 -7.49 -2.23
CA PHE A 308 -2.98 -7.71 -3.58
C PHE A 308 -1.46 -7.90 -3.66
N GLY A 309 -0.68 -7.30 -2.76
CA GLY A 309 0.77 -7.51 -2.68
C GLY A 309 1.57 -6.74 -3.72
N GLY A 310 1.17 -6.81 -4.99
CA GLY A 310 1.83 -6.11 -6.08
C GLY A 310 1.46 -4.64 -6.24
N PHE A 311 0.35 -4.24 -5.59
CA PHE A 311 -0.17 -2.88 -5.44
C PHE A 311 -1.23 -2.89 -4.32
N GLY A 312 -1.89 -1.76 -4.09
CA GLY A 312 -3.04 -1.66 -3.19
C GLY A 312 -2.69 -1.32 -1.76
N MET A 313 -1.44 -0.95 -1.47
CA MET A 313 -1.06 -0.37 -0.18
C MET A 313 -1.17 1.15 -0.25
N PHE A 314 -1.10 1.82 0.91
CA PHE A 314 -1.09 3.27 1.01
C PHE A 314 -0.11 3.72 2.08
N TRP A 315 0.73 4.69 1.75
CA TRP A 315 1.79 5.16 2.62
C TRP A 315 1.67 6.66 2.84
N THR A 316 1.91 7.13 4.06
CA THR A 316 2.39 8.49 4.26
C THR A 316 3.87 8.57 3.85
N PRO A 317 4.43 9.77 3.63
CA PRO A 317 5.87 9.91 3.45
C PRO A 317 6.68 9.37 4.64
N ASP A 318 6.15 9.47 5.87
CA ASP A 318 6.80 8.93 7.06
C ASP A 318 6.83 7.40 7.06
N ASP A 319 5.74 6.75 6.64
CA ASP A 319 5.65 5.29 6.57
C ASP A 319 6.72 4.69 5.67
N ILE A 320 6.87 5.23 4.45
CA ILE A 320 7.81 4.66 3.48
C ILE A 320 9.26 4.89 3.89
N LEU A 321 9.54 5.99 4.59
CA LEU A 321 10.88 6.28 5.14
C LEU A 321 11.24 5.38 6.31
N LYS A 322 10.27 4.93 7.10
CA LYS A 322 10.49 3.95 8.18
C LYS A 322 10.73 2.54 7.66
N ILE A 323 10.21 2.22 6.48
CA ILE A 323 10.41 0.91 5.83
C ILE A 323 11.77 0.83 5.11
N ALA A 324 12.23 1.96 4.54
CA ALA A 324 13.45 2.06 3.73
C ALA A 324 14.74 1.92 4.56
#